data_AF-A0A497RD10-F1
#
_entry.id   AF-A0A497RD10-F1
#
_cell.length_a   1.000
_cell.length_b   1.000
_cell.length_c   1.000
_cell.angle_alpha   90.00
_cell.angle_beta   90.00
_cell.angle_gamma   90.00
#
_symmetry.space_group_name_H-M   'P 1'
#
loop_
_entity.id
_entity.type
_entity.pdbx_description
1 polymer ?
#
loop_
_entity_poly.entity_id
_entity_poly.type
_entity_poly.pdbx_seq_one_letter_code
_entity_poly.pdbx_strand_id
1 'polypeptide(L)'
;IPVAEEAATTAEFLGIEVFKFYDVGVAGLHRLIEPIKKIKNEEVDVVIAIAGMEGALPSVVAGLIDLPIIAVPTSVGYGVNLKGISTLFAMLQSCSSGVAVVNIDNGFGAAVFASLIIRRINIKSPRD
;
A
#
# COMPACT_ATOMS: atom_id res chain seq x y z
N ILE A 1 -1.57 5.00 -13.73
CA ILE A 1 -1.16 4.82 -12.31
C ILE A 1 0.15 4.02 -12.33
N PRO A 2 1.27 4.63 -12.75
CA PRO A 2 2.49 3.87 -13.08
C PRO A 2 3.10 3.16 -11.87
N VAL A 3 3.14 3.82 -10.71
CA VAL A 3 3.72 3.27 -9.48
C VAL A 3 2.95 2.04 -8.98
N ALA A 4 1.62 2.02 -9.12
CA ALA A 4 0.83 0.84 -8.73
C ALA A 4 1.00 -0.33 -9.69
N GLU A 5 1.10 -0.07 -11.00
CA GLU A 5 1.43 -1.14 -11.95
C GLU A 5 2.83 -1.68 -11.73
N GLU A 6 3.81 -0.83 -11.39
CA GLU A 6 5.17 -1.27 -11.08
C GLU A 6 5.17 -2.20 -9.86
N ALA A 7 4.48 -1.81 -8.78
CA ALA A 7 4.35 -2.64 -7.60
C ALA A 7 3.65 -3.98 -7.90
N ALA A 8 2.51 -3.94 -8.59
CA ALA A 8 1.77 -5.14 -8.97
C ALA A 8 2.58 -6.07 -9.86
N THR A 9 3.14 -5.55 -10.96
CA THR A 9 3.94 -6.33 -11.91
C THR A 9 5.15 -6.95 -11.23
N THR A 10 5.82 -6.20 -10.33
CA THR A 10 6.96 -6.72 -9.57
C THR A 10 6.53 -7.84 -8.62
N ALA A 11 5.42 -7.67 -7.90
CA ALA A 11 4.90 -8.68 -6.98
C ALA A 11 4.45 -9.96 -7.73
N GLU A 12 3.71 -9.81 -8.83
CA GLU A 12 3.30 -10.91 -9.71
C GLU A 12 4.52 -11.66 -10.26
N PHE A 13 5.56 -10.93 -10.71
CA PHE A 13 6.82 -11.53 -11.16
C PHE A 13 7.53 -12.33 -10.06
N LEU A 14 7.42 -11.90 -8.80
CA LEU A 14 7.96 -12.59 -7.64
C LEU A 14 7.10 -13.77 -7.16
N GLY A 15 6.00 -14.08 -7.87
CA GLY A 15 5.11 -15.20 -7.60
C GLY A 15 4.06 -14.93 -6.52
N ILE A 16 3.74 -13.66 -6.26
CA ILE A 16 2.70 -13.25 -5.31
C ILE A 16 1.39 -13.05 -6.07
N GLU A 17 0.28 -13.54 -5.50
CA GLU A 17 -1.06 -13.19 -5.99
C GLU A 17 -1.40 -11.74 -5.62
N VAL A 18 -1.86 -10.94 -6.58
CA VAL A 18 -2.08 -9.50 -6.40
C VAL A 18 -3.52 -9.13 -6.69
N PHE A 19 -4.17 -8.51 -5.71
CA PHE A 19 -5.45 -7.82 -5.89
C PHE A 19 -5.22 -6.31 -6.09
N LYS A 20 -5.73 -5.77 -7.20
CA LYS A 20 -5.54 -4.37 -7.58
C LYS A 20 -6.82 -3.58 -7.38
N PHE A 21 -6.72 -2.46 -6.67
CA PHE A 21 -7.81 -1.52 -6.46
C PHE A 21 -7.37 -0.13 -6.90
N TYR A 22 -8.08 0.44 -7.86
CA TYR A 22 -7.84 1.79 -8.36
C TYR A 22 -8.98 2.71 -7.99
N ASP A 23 -8.74 4.01 -8.11
CA ASP A 23 -9.67 5.06 -7.69
C ASP A 23 -10.11 4.94 -6.21
N VAL A 24 -9.20 4.44 -5.38
CA VAL A 24 -9.33 4.43 -3.93
C VAL A 24 -8.73 5.71 -3.36
N GLY A 25 -9.45 6.39 -2.48
CA GLY A 25 -8.96 7.65 -1.94
C GLY A 25 -9.86 8.28 -0.89
N VAL A 26 -9.26 9.15 -0.09
CA VAL A 26 -9.90 9.76 1.07
C VAL A 26 -10.93 10.84 0.72
N ALA A 27 -10.87 11.41 -0.49
CA ALA A 27 -11.90 12.32 -1.02
C ALA A 27 -13.28 11.66 -1.17
N GLY A 28 -13.35 10.33 -1.12
CA GLY A 28 -14.61 9.59 -1.12
C GLY A 28 -14.43 8.24 -0.43
N LEU A 29 -14.59 8.21 0.90
CA LEU A 29 -14.37 7.03 1.73
C LEU A 29 -15.22 5.81 1.33
N HIS A 30 -16.38 6.03 0.72
CA HIS A 30 -17.21 4.95 0.19
C HIS A 30 -16.47 4.09 -0.84
N ARG A 31 -15.49 4.64 -1.55
CA ARG A 31 -14.64 3.91 -2.52
C ARG A 31 -13.70 2.91 -1.85
N LEU A 32 -13.54 2.96 -0.53
CA LEU A 32 -12.77 1.99 0.23
C LEU A 32 -13.61 0.79 0.71
N ILE A 33 -14.94 0.87 0.68
CA ILE A 33 -15.81 -0.18 1.27
C ILE A 33 -15.58 -1.54 0.59
N GLU A 34 -15.68 -1.60 -0.74
CA GLU A 34 -15.48 -2.83 -1.50
C GLU A 34 -14.03 -3.35 -1.44
N PRO A 35 -12.98 -2.50 -1.62
CA PRO A 35 -11.60 -2.94 -1.40
C PRO A 35 -11.35 -3.55 -0.03
N ILE A 36 -11.81 -2.91 1.05
CA ILE A 36 -11.60 -3.39 2.42
C ILE A 36 -12.35 -4.70 2.66
N LYS A 37 -13.58 -4.82 2.14
CA LYS A 37 -14.34 -6.07 2.19
C LYS A 37 -13.61 -7.20 1.47
N LYS A 38 -13.07 -6.94 0.27
CA LYS A 38 -12.31 -7.93 -0.48
C LYS A 38 -11.00 -8.31 0.21
N ILE A 39 -10.25 -7.34 0.74
CA ILE A 39 -9.04 -7.58 1.55
C ILE A 39 -9.31 -8.55 2.70
N LYS A 40 -10.43 -8.38 3.41
CA LYS A 40 -10.82 -9.27 4.52
C LYS A 40 -11.28 -10.66 4.06
N ASN A 41 -12.02 -10.74 2.96
CA ASN A 41 -12.57 -12.00 2.47
C ASN A 41 -11.52 -12.90 1.81
N GLU A 42 -10.54 -12.32 1.13
CA GLU A 42 -9.48 -13.05 0.42
C GLU A 42 -8.24 -13.30 1.31
N GLU A 43 -8.36 -13.05 2.63
CA GLU A 43 -7.30 -13.29 3.63
C GLU A 43 -5.93 -12.70 3.23
N VAL A 44 -5.92 -11.45 2.76
CA VAL A 44 -4.69 -10.77 2.29
C VAL A 44 -3.66 -10.63 3.41
N ASP A 45 -2.40 -10.98 3.15
CA ASP A 45 -1.31 -10.91 4.13
C ASP A 45 -0.70 -9.50 4.29
N VAL A 46 -0.62 -8.72 3.21
CA VAL A 46 0.10 -7.44 3.15
C VAL A 46 -0.61 -6.48 2.19
N VAL A 47 -0.71 -5.21 2.54
CA VAL A 47 -1.29 -4.17 1.67
C VAL A 47 -0.22 -3.16 1.24
N ILE A 48 -0.17 -2.85 -0.05
CA ILE A 48 0.62 -1.73 -0.58
C ILE A 48 -0.33 -0.56 -0.86
N ALA A 49 -0.21 0.52 -0.09
CA ALA A 49 -1.06 1.71 -0.20
C ALA A 49 -0.29 2.83 -0.92
N ILE A 50 -0.75 3.18 -2.12
CA ILE A 50 -0.05 4.11 -3.02
C ILE A 50 -0.87 5.38 -3.17
N ALA A 51 -0.33 6.51 -2.73
CA ALA A 51 -1.04 7.78 -2.79
C ALA A 51 -0.10 8.97 -3.01
N GLY A 52 -0.63 10.00 -3.67
CA GLY A 52 0.00 11.31 -3.84
C GLY A 52 -0.66 12.33 -2.91
N MET A 53 -1.19 13.41 -3.46
CA MET A 53 -2.00 14.44 -2.77
C MET A 53 -1.58 14.67 -1.30
N GLU A 54 -2.50 14.62 -0.33
CA GLU A 54 -2.23 14.76 1.11
C GLU A 54 -1.71 13.47 1.79
N GLY A 55 -1.55 12.37 1.06
CA GLY A 55 -0.94 11.14 1.58
C GLY A 55 -1.72 10.40 2.68
N ALA A 56 -3.00 10.71 2.88
CA ALA A 56 -3.79 10.18 3.99
C ALA A 56 -4.28 8.73 3.81
N LEU A 57 -4.23 8.18 2.59
CA LEU A 57 -4.77 6.86 2.27
C LEU A 57 -4.21 5.73 3.18
N PRO A 58 -2.89 5.58 3.38
CA PRO A 58 -2.35 4.51 4.22
C PRO A 58 -2.84 4.59 5.66
N SER A 59 -2.93 5.80 6.22
CA SER A 59 -3.40 6.01 7.60
C SER A 59 -4.87 5.63 7.78
N VAL A 60 -5.71 5.94 6.79
CA VAL A 60 -7.13 5.55 6.80
C VAL A 60 -7.27 4.03 6.66
N VAL A 61 -6.54 3.42 5.72
CA VAL A 61 -6.59 1.97 5.52
C VAL A 61 -6.12 1.23 6.78
N ALA A 62 -5.05 1.70 7.43
CA ALA A 62 -4.54 1.15 8.70
C ALA A 62 -5.57 1.18 9.83
N GLY A 63 -6.53 2.11 9.81
CA GLY A 63 -7.62 2.15 10.79
C GLY A 63 -8.75 1.16 10.52
N LEU A 64 -8.74 0.48 9.37
CA LEU A 64 -9.85 -0.38 8.90
C LEU A 64 -9.46 -1.87 8.80
N ILE A 65 -8.16 -2.17 8.82
CA ILE A 65 -7.58 -3.52 8.71
C ILE A 65 -6.45 -3.70 9.71
N ASP A 66 -6.25 -4.94 10.16
CA ASP A 66 -5.18 -5.33 11.08
C ASP A 66 -4.02 -6.02 10.33
N LEU A 67 -3.55 -5.40 9.23
CA LEU A 67 -2.53 -5.95 8.33
C LEU A 67 -1.33 -5.00 8.17
N PRO A 68 -0.11 -5.51 7.89
CA PRO A 68 1.03 -4.68 7.51
C PRO A 68 0.72 -3.84 6.26
N ILE A 69 0.97 -2.54 6.35
CA ILE A 69 0.80 -1.60 5.24
C ILE A 69 2.14 -1.04 4.82
N ILE A 70 2.46 -1.18 3.54
CA ILE A 70 3.59 -0.53 2.89
C ILE A 70 3.06 0.69 2.14
N ALA A 71 3.34 1.88 2.69
CA ALA A 71 2.93 3.14 2.12
C ALA A 71 3.95 3.62 1.08
N VAL A 72 3.47 3.87 -0.14
CA VAL A 72 4.28 4.41 -1.25
C VAL A 72 3.79 5.82 -1.57
N PRO A 73 4.52 6.87 -1.13
CA PRO A 73 4.20 8.22 -1.54
C PRO A 73 4.48 8.36 -3.04
N THR A 74 3.62 9.07 -3.76
CA THR A 74 3.86 9.35 -5.18
C THR A 74 4.16 10.82 -5.43
N SER A 75 4.92 11.11 -6.47
CA SER A 75 5.17 12.49 -6.94
C SER A 75 3.96 13.13 -7.63
N VAL A 76 2.87 12.37 -7.80
CA VAL A 76 1.62 12.85 -8.41
C VAL A 76 0.84 13.70 -7.40
N GLY A 77 0.58 14.95 -7.78
CA GLY A 77 -0.23 15.88 -7.01
C GLY A 77 -0.05 17.30 -7.54
N TYR A 78 -0.79 18.25 -6.97
CA TYR A 78 -0.72 19.65 -7.36
C TYR A 78 -0.38 20.56 -6.18
N GLY A 79 0.01 21.81 -6.48
CA GLY A 79 0.28 22.85 -5.49
C GLY A 79 1.38 22.44 -4.51
N VAL A 80 1.01 22.26 -3.25
CA VAL A 80 1.94 21.99 -2.14
C VAL A 80 2.44 20.55 -2.08
N ASN A 81 2.15 19.68 -3.06
CA ASN A 81 2.65 18.30 -3.08
C ASN A 81 4.19 18.20 -3.14
N LEU A 82 4.87 19.20 -3.74
CA LEU A 82 6.33 19.29 -3.84
C LEU A 82 6.99 18.02 -4.38
N LYS A 83 6.48 17.47 -5.49
CA LYS A 83 6.94 16.22 -6.11
C LYS A 83 6.96 15.04 -5.13
N GLY A 84 5.94 14.95 -4.29
CA GLY A 84 5.75 13.87 -3.31
C GLY A 84 6.44 14.10 -1.97
N ILE A 85 7.21 15.17 -1.77
CA ILE A 85 7.86 15.46 -0.47
C ILE A 85 6.81 15.66 0.63
N SER A 86 5.76 16.43 0.34
CA SER A 86 4.70 16.67 1.32
C SER A 86 3.94 15.38 1.64
N THR A 87 3.69 14.55 0.62
CA THR A 87 3.08 13.22 0.80
C THR A 87 3.96 12.29 1.62
N LEU A 88 5.27 12.25 1.35
CA LEU A 88 6.24 11.46 2.10
C LEU A 88 6.25 11.86 3.58
N PHE A 89 6.32 13.16 3.87
CA PHE A 89 6.27 13.64 5.26
C PHE A 89 4.93 13.34 5.92
N ALA A 90 3.81 13.49 5.22
CA ALA A 90 2.50 13.13 5.75
C ALA A 90 2.42 11.64 6.12
N MET A 91 2.89 10.75 5.24
CA MET A 91 2.92 9.31 5.51
C MET A 91 3.86 8.95 6.67
N LEU A 92 5.03 9.59 6.76
CA LEU A 92 5.99 9.37 7.86
C LEU A 92 5.51 9.91 9.22
N GLN A 93 4.69 10.97 9.21
CA GLN A 93 4.10 11.56 10.42
C GLN A 93 2.83 10.82 10.87
N SER A 94 2.35 9.84 10.10
CA SER A 94 1.16 9.06 10.44
C SER A 94 1.28 8.41 11.82
N CYS A 95 0.28 8.60 12.68
CA CYS A 95 0.19 7.91 13.96
C CYS A 95 -0.38 6.49 13.84
N SER A 96 -0.88 6.10 12.67
CA SER A 96 -1.45 4.77 12.46
C SER A 96 -0.37 3.69 12.61
N SER A 97 -0.61 2.75 13.53
CA SER A 97 0.22 1.57 13.71
C SER A 97 0.22 0.68 12.46
N GLY A 98 1.31 -0.03 12.22
CA GLY A 98 1.40 -1.01 11.13
C GLY A 98 1.73 -0.42 9.75
N VAL A 99 2.01 0.88 9.65
CA VAL A 99 2.42 1.55 8.40
C VAL A 99 3.94 1.67 8.34
N ALA A 100 4.54 1.16 7.26
CA ALA A 100 5.94 1.38 6.89
C ALA A 100 6.00 2.17 5.57
N VAL A 101 6.80 3.23 5.51
CA VAL A 101 6.87 4.12 4.35
C VAL A 101 8.12 3.85 3.52
N VAL A 102 7.99 3.75 2.21
CA VAL A 102 9.12 3.65 1.27
C VAL A 102 9.37 4.98 0.55
N ASN A 103 10.42 5.01 -0.28
CA ASN A 103 10.75 6.18 -1.08
C ASN A 103 9.61 6.58 -2.04
N ILE A 104 9.64 7.85 -2.45
CA ILE A 104 8.69 8.41 -3.43
C ILE A 104 8.78 7.62 -4.74
N ASP A 105 7.61 7.26 -5.27
CA ASP A 105 7.39 6.48 -6.50
C ASP A 105 8.04 5.08 -6.50
N ASN A 106 8.47 4.56 -5.34
CA ASN A 106 9.17 3.28 -5.25
C ASN A 106 8.20 2.09 -5.15
N GLY A 107 7.44 1.82 -6.20
CA GLY A 107 6.52 0.68 -6.29
C GLY A 107 7.28 -0.65 -6.28
N PHE A 108 8.41 -0.72 -6.98
CA PHE A 108 9.32 -1.86 -6.98
C PHE A 108 9.77 -2.25 -5.56
N GLY A 109 10.30 -1.30 -4.80
CA GLY A 109 10.79 -1.55 -3.45
C GLY A 109 9.70 -2.01 -2.49
N ALA A 110 8.49 -1.46 -2.64
CA ALA A 110 7.33 -1.89 -1.87
C ALA A 110 6.95 -3.35 -2.16
N ALA A 111 6.92 -3.75 -3.44
CA ALA A 111 6.62 -5.11 -3.86
C ALA A 111 7.69 -6.11 -3.39
N VAL A 112 8.97 -5.74 -3.51
CA VAL A 112 10.07 -6.57 -2.99
C VAL A 112 9.93 -6.76 -1.48
N PHE A 113 9.63 -5.70 -0.73
CA PHE A 113 9.45 -5.80 0.72
C PHE A 113 8.24 -6.66 1.10
N ALA A 114 7.12 -6.51 0.40
CA ALA A 114 5.95 -7.39 0.56
C ALA A 114 6.30 -8.86 0.33
N SER A 115 7.08 -9.16 -0.71
CA SER A 115 7.54 -10.54 -1.00
C SER A 115 8.37 -11.14 0.13
N LEU A 116 9.18 -10.34 0.82
CA LEU A 116 9.96 -10.81 1.95
C LEU A 116 9.08 -11.14 3.15
N ILE A 117 8.04 -10.33 3.41
CA ILE A 117 7.05 -10.61 4.45
C ILE A 117 6.33 -11.92 4.15
N ILE A 118 5.76 -12.06 2.95
CA ILE A 118 4.99 -13.24 2.53
C ILE A 118 5.86 -14.51 2.58
N ARG A 119 7.11 -14.44 2.11
CA ARG A 119 8.05 -15.57 2.20
C ARG A 119 8.30 -15.99 3.65
N ARG A 120 8.37 -15.06 4.60
CA ARG A 120 8.56 -15.38 6.02
C ARG A 120 7.33 -16.03 6.65
N ILE A 121 6.13 -15.66 6.21
CA ILE A 121 4.88 -16.33 6.58
C ILE A 121 4.89 -17.78 6.06
N ASN A 122 5.17 -17.96 4.77
CA ASN A 122 5.18 -19.27 4.11
C ASN A 122 6.26 -20.23 4.62
N ILE A 123 7.42 -19.73 5.07
CA ILE A 123 8.46 -20.57 5.70
C ILE A 123 8.00 -21.09 7.06
N LYS A 124 7.17 -20.32 7.78
CA LYS A 124 6.68 -20.67 9.12
C LYS A 124 5.37 -21.45 9.11
N SER A 125 4.68 -21.50 7.98
CA SER A 125 3.59 -22.44 7.77
C SER A 125 4.22 -23.80 7.44
N PRO A 126 4.28 -24.78 8.36
CA PRO A 126 4.26 -26.15 7.90
C PRO A 126 2.96 -26.25 7.11
N ARG A 127 3.05 -26.50 5.81
CA ARG A 127 1.86 -26.92 5.08
C ARG A 127 1.35 -28.15 5.83
N ASP A 128 0.09 -28.11 6.23
CA ASP A 128 -0.66 -29.25 6.75
C ASP A 128 -0.43 -30.51 5.89
#